data_AF-A0A0V8TDN4-F1
#
_entry.id   AF-A0A0V8TDN4-F1
#
_cell.length_a   1.000
_cell.length_b   1.000
_cell.length_c   1.000
_cell.angle_alpha   90.00
_cell.angle_beta   90.00
_cell.angle_gamma   90.00
#
_symmetry.space_group_name_H-M   'P 1'
#
loop_
_entity.id
_entity.type
_entity.pdbx_description
1 polymer ?
#
loop_
_entity_poly.entity_id
_entity_poly.type
_entity_poly.pdbx_seq_one_letter_code
_entity_poly.pdbx_strand_id
1 'polypeptide(L)'
;MLVVVAVAAVVGTRAVTAARSRPLPAEVTERTSAHVVQLVTGSCLAALPEDGEVDRVDVVPCAQPHAGQVVAQYEFDAAAVWPGQDGADARVARACVLSAEEEAAGVRVVTWAPTEQGWDGGDRTGLCLAVPTAPVTGSFLDGTATPAG
;
A
#
# COMPACT_ATOMS: atom_id res chain seq x y z
N MET A 1 22.03 -28.41 48.98
CA MET A 1 20.74 -28.05 48.36
C MET A 1 21.03 -27.13 47.19
N LEU A 2 20.74 -27.56 45.97
CA LEU A 2 21.05 -26.84 44.73
C LEU A 2 19.75 -26.17 44.25
N VAL A 3 19.70 -24.84 44.26
CA VAL A 3 18.57 -24.08 43.71
C VAL A 3 18.82 -23.93 42.21
N VAL A 4 18.07 -24.68 41.41
CA VAL A 4 18.05 -24.52 39.95
C VAL A 4 17.12 -23.36 39.62
N VAL A 5 17.70 -22.20 39.30
CA VAL A 5 16.93 -21.07 38.77
C VAL A 5 16.71 -21.33 37.28
N ALA A 6 15.51 -21.81 36.94
CA ALA A 6 15.08 -21.92 35.55
C ALA A 6 14.76 -20.52 35.02
N VAL A 7 15.67 -19.93 34.25
CA VAL A 7 15.38 -18.74 33.45
C VAL A 7 14.56 -19.21 32.25
N ALA A 8 13.24 -19.05 32.34
CA ALA A 8 12.38 -19.23 31.18
C ALA A 8 12.70 -18.11 30.16
N ALA A 9 13.32 -18.48 29.05
CA ALA A 9 13.49 -17.58 27.92
C ALA A 9 12.10 -17.22 27.37
N VAL A 10 11.69 -15.96 27.49
CA VAL A 10 10.49 -15.44 26.83
C VAL A 10 10.80 -15.33 25.34
N VAL A 11 10.63 -16.44 24.61
CA VAL A 11 10.64 -16.46 23.14
C VAL A 11 9.27 -15.98 22.67
N GLY A 12 9.04 -14.67 22.73
CA GLY A 12 7.73 -14.14 22.39
C GLY A 12 7.77 -12.64 22.19
N THR A 13 7.92 -12.20 20.94
CA THR A 13 7.42 -10.89 20.42
C THR A 13 7.73 -10.68 18.94
N ARG A 14 8.80 -11.29 18.39
CA ARG A 14 9.20 -11.06 16.98
C ARG A 14 8.27 -11.64 15.91
N ALA A 15 7.48 -12.66 16.25
CA ALA A 15 6.58 -13.30 15.29
C ALA A 15 5.32 -12.48 15.00
N VAL A 16 4.88 -11.63 15.93
CA VAL A 16 3.62 -10.88 15.81
C VAL A 16 3.79 -9.66 14.89
N THR A 17 4.97 -9.03 14.87
CA THR A 17 5.26 -7.89 13.98
C THR A 17 5.40 -8.32 12.52
N ALA A 18 6.05 -9.45 12.24
CA ALA A 18 6.25 -9.96 10.88
C ALA A 18 4.93 -10.32 10.15
N ALA A 19 3.87 -10.65 10.89
CA ALA A 19 2.57 -10.98 10.30
C ALA A 19 1.83 -9.74 9.76
N ARG A 20 2.07 -8.54 10.32
CA ARG A 20 1.35 -7.30 9.95
C ARG A 20 1.94 -6.60 8.73
N SER A 21 3.17 -6.90 8.37
CA SER A 21 3.88 -6.35 7.21
C SER A 21 3.96 -7.32 6.03
N ARG A 22 3.31 -8.49 6.12
CA ARG A 22 3.32 -9.44 5.00
C ARG A 22 2.50 -8.87 3.84
N PRO A 23 3.08 -8.76 2.63
CA PRO A 23 2.35 -8.32 1.46
C PRO A 23 1.13 -9.20 1.18
N LEU A 24 0.03 -8.58 0.78
CA LEU A 24 -1.13 -9.29 0.25
C LEU A 24 -0.83 -9.84 -1.15
N PRO A 25 -1.60 -10.84 -1.61
CA PRO A 25 -1.70 -11.12 -3.03
C PRO A 25 -2.16 -9.87 -3.78
N ALA A 26 -1.62 -9.66 -4.99
CA ALA A 26 -2.03 -8.55 -5.85
C ALA A 26 -3.54 -8.55 -6.11
N GLU A 27 -4.11 -9.74 -6.32
CA GLU A 27 -5.54 -9.95 -6.45
C GLU A 27 -6.08 -10.77 -5.26
N VAL A 28 -6.93 -10.15 -4.46
CA VAL A 28 -7.61 -10.82 -3.35
C VAL A 28 -8.89 -11.50 -3.86
N THR A 29 -9.30 -12.59 -3.23
CA THR A 29 -10.51 -13.33 -3.62
C THR A 29 -11.79 -12.78 -2.97
N GLU A 30 -11.65 -12.04 -1.88
CA GLU A 30 -12.74 -11.44 -1.13
C GLU A 30 -12.30 -10.12 -0.50
N ARG A 31 -13.27 -9.30 -0.10
CA ARG A 31 -13.00 -8.04 0.59
C ARG A 31 -12.21 -8.30 1.88
N THR A 32 -11.09 -7.63 2.04
CA THR A 32 -10.22 -7.76 3.21
C THR A 32 -9.74 -6.39 3.66
N SER A 33 -9.84 -6.12 4.96
CA SER A 33 -9.22 -4.94 5.56
C SER A 33 -7.71 -5.20 5.77
N ALA A 34 -6.87 -4.29 5.27
CA ALA A 34 -5.41 -4.45 5.24
C ALA A 34 -4.70 -3.20 5.75
N HIS A 35 -3.49 -3.35 6.29
CA HIS A 35 -2.61 -2.20 6.48
C HIS A 35 -2.06 -1.71 5.13
N VAL A 36 -1.82 -0.42 4.99
CA VAL A 36 -1.29 0.17 3.75
C VAL A 36 0.05 -0.44 3.34
N VAL A 37 0.91 -0.76 4.32
CA VAL A 37 2.20 -1.44 4.09
C VAL A 37 2.09 -2.87 3.53
N GLN A 38 0.88 -3.44 3.49
CA GLN A 38 0.64 -4.77 2.91
C GLN A 38 0.19 -4.68 1.45
N LEU A 39 -0.12 -3.49 0.96
CA LEU A 39 -0.56 -3.29 -0.42
C LEU A 39 0.61 -3.50 -1.37
N VAL A 40 0.27 -3.96 -2.57
CA VAL A 40 1.23 -4.20 -3.65
C VAL A 40 0.64 -3.68 -4.96
N THR A 41 1.48 -3.55 -5.98
CA THR A 41 1.01 -3.34 -7.36
C THR A 41 -0.07 -4.37 -7.71
N GLY A 42 -1.25 -3.88 -8.10
CA GLY A 42 -2.45 -4.66 -8.40
C GLY A 42 -3.56 -4.52 -7.38
N SER A 43 -3.26 -4.14 -6.13
CA SER A 43 -4.28 -4.02 -5.06
C SER A 43 -5.37 -3.00 -5.41
N CYS A 44 -6.63 -3.44 -5.45
CA CYS A 44 -7.81 -2.61 -5.71
C CYS A 44 -8.52 -2.21 -4.42
N LEU A 45 -8.78 -0.91 -4.24
CA LEU A 45 -9.32 -0.33 -3.01
C LEU A 45 -10.81 0.01 -3.16
N ALA A 46 -11.64 -0.47 -2.24
CA ALA A 46 -13.07 -0.23 -2.26
C ALA A 46 -13.42 1.26 -2.22
N ALA A 47 -12.66 2.04 -1.46
CA ALA A 47 -12.80 3.48 -1.29
C ALA A 47 -11.43 4.12 -1.05
N LEU A 48 -11.32 5.41 -1.36
CA LEU A 48 -10.18 6.22 -0.97
C LEU A 48 -10.49 6.86 0.40
N PRO A 49 -9.57 6.78 1.38
CA PRO A 49 -9.71 7.48 2.65
C PRO A 49 -9.66 9.00 2.46
N GLU A 50 -10.03 9.74 3.50
CA GLU A 50 -9.80 11.18 3.55
C GLU A 50 -8.30 11.50 3.46
N ASP A 51 -7.97 12.71 2.99
CA ASP A 51 -6.58 13.15 2.88
C ASP A 51 -5.89 13.16 4.26
N GLY A 52 -4.68 12.63 4.33
CA GLY A 52 -3.89 12.57 5.56
C GLY A 52 -3.18 11.22 5.73
N GLU A 53 -2.90 10.87 6.99
CA GLU A 53 -2.29 9.58 7.33
C GLU A 53 -3.28 8.44 7.13
N VAL A 54 -2.82 7.39 6.45
CA VAL A 54 -3.63 6.20 6.16
C VAL A 54 -2.94 4.97 6.77
N ASP A 55 -3.58 4.37 7.78
CA ASP A 55 -3.10 3.11 8.36
C ASP A 55 -3.71 1.90 7.64
N ARG A 56 -5.03 1.94 7.38
CA ARG A 56 -5.79 0.79 6.85
C ARG A 56 -6.74 1.18 5.74
N VAL A 57 -6.96 0.21 4.85
CA VAL A 57 -7.91 0.31 3.74
C VAL A 57 -8.68 -1.00 3.57
N ASP A 58 -9.77 -0.95 2.82
CA ASP A 58 -10.47 -2.13 2.35
C ASP A 58 -10.00 -2.47 0.93
N VAL A 59 -9.37 -3.64 0.78
CA VAL A 59 -8.97 -4.20 -0.51
C VAL A 59 -10.07 -5.13 -1.01
N VAL A 60 -10.42 -5.04 -2.29
CA VAL A 60 -11.45 -5.88 -2.95
C VAL A 60 -10.86 -6.55 -4.19
N PRO A 61 -11.45 -7.66 -4.68
CA PRO A 61 -11.12 -8.16 -6.01
C PRO A 61 -11.36 -7.06 -7.05
N CYS A 62 -10.45 -6.87 -8.01
CA CYS A 62 -10.57 -5.83 -9.02
C CYS A 62 -11.80 -6.05 -9.94
N ALA A 63 -12.30 -7.28 -10.03
CA ALA A 63 -13.58 -7.59 -10.66
C ALA A 63 -14.81 -6.99 -9.92
N GLN A 64 -14.65 -6.50 -8.69
CA GLN A 64 -15.67 -5.75 -7.96
C GLN A 64 -15.46 -4.24 -8.15
N PRO A 65 -16.53 -3.43 -8.01
CA PRO A 65 -16.41 -1.97 -8.06
C PRO A 65 -15.39 -1.45 -7.04
N HIS A 66 -14.40 -0.70 -7.51
CA HIS A 66 -13.34 -0.12 -6.69
C HIS A 66 -13.05 1.33 -7.09
N ALA A 67 -12.59 2.12 -6.13
CA ALA A 67 -12.36 3.56 -6.25
C ALA A 67 -10.90 3.91 -6.57
N GLY A 68 -9.99 2.94 -6.52
CA GLY A 68 -8.62 3.12 -6.98
C GLY A 68 -7.83 1.82 -6.98
N GLN A 69 -6.69 1.82 -7.66
CA GLN A 69 -5.81 0.66 -7.76
C GLN A 69 -4.35 1.10 -7.59
N VAL A 70 -3.57 0.34 -6.83
CA VAL A 70 -2.11 0.52 -6.78
C VAL A 70 -1.52 0.06 -8.12
N VAL A 71 -1.06 0.99 -8.93
CA VAL A 71 -0.51 0.70 -10.28
C VAL A 71 1.01 0.62 -10.31
N ALA A 72 1.68 1.21 -9.33
CA ALA A 72 3.13 1.14 -9.19
C ALA A 72 3.56 1.30 -7.73
N GLN A 73 4.79 0.86 -7.46
CA GLN A 73 5.47 1.03 -6.18
C GLN A 73 6.82 1.70 -6.42
N TYR A 74 7.19 2.62 -5.53
CA TYR A 74 8.50 3.23 -5.48
C TYR A 74 9.26 2.66 -4.29
N GLU A 75 10.33 1.92 -4.56
CA GLU A 75 11.20 1.39 -3.51
C GLU A 75 12.29 2.40 -3.17
N PHE A 76 12.29 2.87 -1.92
CA PHE A 76 13.42 3.60 -1.36
C PHE A 76 14.59 2.63 -1.14
N ASP A 77 15.82 3.13 -1.27
CA ASP A 77 16.99 2.34 -0.91
C ASP A 77 16.93 1.93 0.57
N ALA A 78 17.21 0.66 0.86
CA ALA A 78 17.11 0.11 2.21
C ALA A 78 18.03 0.82 3.22
N ALA A 79 19.16 1.38 2.77
CA ALA A 79 20.11 2.15 3.56
C ALA A 79 19.87 3.67 3.49
N ALA A 80 18.79 4.14 2.85
CA ALA A 80 18.47 5.55 2.81
C ALA A 80 18.22 6.13 4.22
N VAL A 81 18.66 7.36 4.42
CA VAL A 81 18.30 8.17 5.59
C VAL A 81 16.93 8.80 5.34
N TRP A 82 16.10 8.89 6.39
CA TRP A 82 14.79 9.54 6.33
C TRP A 82 14.91 10.95 5.75
N PRO A 83 14.27 11.24 4.60
CA PRO A 83 14.39 12.54 3.95
C PRO A 83 13.48 13.62 4.55
N GLY A 84 12.71 13.32 5.59
CA GLY A 84 11.56 14.12 6.02
C GLY A 84 10.33 13.86 5.14
N GLN A 85 9.14 14.22 5.64
CA GLN A 85 7.88 13.90 4.97
C GLN A 85 7.80 14.48 3.55
N ASP A 86 8.02 15.79 3.40
CA ASP A 86 8.02 16.45 2.08
C ASP A 86 9.03 15.82 1.10
N GLY A 87 10.17 15.36 1.63
CA GLY A 87 11.20 14.70 0.85
C GLY A 87 10.80 13.30 0.37
N ALA A 88 10.07 12.55 1.20
CA ALA A 88 9.52 11.25 0.84
C ALA A 88 8.39 11.42 -0.18
N ASP A 89 7.42 12.29 0.10
CA ASP A 89 6.28 12.59 -0.77
C ASP A 89 6.75 13.02 -2.17
N ALA A 90 7.71 13.95 -2.24
CA ALA A 90 8.22 14.44 -3.50
C ALA A 90 9.03 13.40 -4.29
N ARG A 91 9.58 12.36 -3.64
CA ARG A 91 10.25 11.25 -4.35
C ARG A 91 9.23 10.29 -4.94
N VAL A 92 8.21 9.91 -4.17
CA VAL A 92 7.12 9.04 -4.66
C VAL A 92 6.37 9.73 -5.79
N ALA A 93 5.98 10.99 -5.61
CA ALA A 93 5.29 11.79 -6.64
C ALA A 93 6.05 11.88 -7.97
N ARG A 94 7.40 11.94 -7.94
CA ARG A 94 8.22 11.96 -9.15
C ARG A 94 8.33 10.61 -9.85
N ALA A 95 8.16 9.51 -9.11
CA ALA A 95 8.22 8.17 -9.65
C ALA A 95 6.86 7.70 -10.20
N CYS A 96 5.76 8.27 -9.72
CA CYS A 96 4.41 7.93 -10.17
C CYS A 96 4.07 8.69 -11.47
N VAL A 97 3.96 7.95 -12.57
CA VAL A 97 3.59 8.47 -13.89
C VAL A 97 2.37 7.72 -14.42
N LEU A 98 1.42 8.44 -15.03
CA LEU A 98 0.32 7.84 -15.79
C LEU A 98 0.69 7.78 -17.27
N SER A 99 0.01 6.90 -17.99
CA SER A 99 -0.05 6.98 -19.44
C SER A 99 -0.89 8.18 -19.90
N ALA A 100 -0.64 8.67 -21.11
CA ALA A 100 -1.42 9.76 -21.69
C ALA A 100 -2.91 9.37 -21.86
N GLU A 101 -3.17 8.09 -22.10
CA GLU A 101 -4.51 7.53 -22.21
C GLU A 101 -5.26 7.57 -20.87
N GLU A 102 -4.61 7.23 -19.76
CA GLU A 102 -5.19 7.31 -18.42
C GLU A 102 -5.47 8.76 -18.03
N GLU A 103 -4.53 9.68 -18.30
CA GLU A 103 -4.73 11.12 -18.07
C GLU A 103 -5.92 11.66 -18.89
N ALA A 104 -6.02 11.27 -20.17
CA ALA A 104 -7.12 11.67 -21.05
C ALA A 104 -8.47 11.10 -20.60
N ALA A 105 -8.48 9.94 -19.94
CA ALA A 105 -9.67 9.35 -19.33
C ALA A 105 -10.06 10.02 -17.99
N GLY A 106 -9.29 11.00 -17.51
CA GLY A 106 -9.53 11.70 -16.25
C GLY A 106 -9.09 10.92 -15.02
N VAL A 107 -8.28 9.87 -15.18
CA VAL A 107 -7.65 9.16 -14.07
C VAL A 107 -6.63 10.11 -13.45
N ARG A 108 -6.65 10.21 -12.11
CA ARG A 108 -5.66 10.98 -11.36
C ARG A 108 -4.74 10.05 -10.56
N VAL A 109 -3.52 10.50 -10.31
CA VAL A 109 -2.61 9.83 -9.38
C VAL A 109 -2.87 10.31 -7.96
N VAL A 110 -2.93 9.37 -7.03
CA VAL A 110 -2.71 9.61 -5.60
C VAL A 110 -1.43 8.89 -5.21
N THR A 111 -0.56 9.56 -4.46
CA THR A 111 0.69 8.97 -3.97
C THR A 111 0.66 8.86 -2.47
N TRP A 112 1.06 7.70 -1.95
CA TRP A 112 1.30 7.49 -0.53
C TRP A 112 2.77 7.22 -0.31
N ALA A 113 3.41 8.01 0.54
CA ALA A 113 4.76 7.77 0.99
C ALA A 113 4.74 7.27 2.43
N PRO A 114 5.79 6.56 2.89
CA PRO A 114 5.95 6.22 4.29
C PRO A 114 5.90 7.47 5.17
N THR A 115 5.36 7.34 6.38
CA THR A 115 5.54 8.34 7.44
C THR A 115 6.88 8.12 8.14
N GLU A 116 7.33 9.06 8.97
CA GLU A 116 8.53 8.86 9.81
C GLU A 116 8.38 7.62 10.72
N GLN A 117 7.19 7.41 11.30
CA GLN A 117 6.91 6.22 12.11
C GLN A 117 6.98 4.94 11.28
N GLY A 118 6.41 4.93 10.07
CA GLY A 118 6.52 3.79 9.15
C GLY A 118 7.98 3.53 8.77
N TRP A 119 8.73 4.59 8.51
CA TRP A 119 10.15 4.54 8.17
C TRP A 119 11.00 3.92 9.28
N ASP A 120 10.75 4.28 10.54
CA ASP A 120 11.39 3.66 11.71
C ASP A 120 10.98 2.19 11.88
N GLY A 121 9.76 1.85 11.46
CA GLY A 121 9.25 0.48 11.36
C GLY A 121 9.83 -0.34 10.20
N GLY A 122 10.63 0.28 9.33
CA GLY A 122 11.26 -0.36 8.17
C GLY A 122 10.47 -0.23 6.86
N ASP A 123 9.39 0.55 6.82
CA ASP A 123 8.68 0.85 5.59
C ASP A 123 9.56 1.69 4.66
N ARG A 124 9.77 1.18 3.44
CA ARG A 124 10.61 1.77 2.40
C ARG A 124 9.86 1.79 1.07
N THR A 125 8.53 1.72 1.09
CA THR A 125 7.74 1.58 -0.12
C THR A 125 6.75 2.74 -0.26
N GLY A 126 6.86 3.49 -1.36
CA GLY A 126 5.84 4.43 -1.79
C GLY A 126 4.84 3.75 -2.73
N LEU A 127 3.58 4.15 -2.68
CA LEU A 127 2.50 3.60 -3.49
C LEU A 127 1.97 4.65 -4.47
N CYS A 128 1.79 4.25 -5.72
CA CYS A 128 1.15 5.04 -6.77
C CYS A 128 -0.24 4.46 -7.04
N LEU A 129 -1.29 5.22 -6.76
CA LEU A 129 -2.67 4.81 -6.97
C LEU A 129 -3.28 5.53 -8.17
N ALA A 130 -3.80 4.77 -9.12
CA ALA A 130 -4.71 5.26 -10.15
C ALA A 130 -6.11 5.40 -9.55
N VAL A 131 -6.68 6.61 -9.63
CA VAL A 131 -7.99 6.93 -9.08
C VAL A 131 -8.89 7.43 -10.22
N PRO A 132 -9.89 6.65 -10.66
CA PRO A 132 -10.85 7.08 -11.67
C PRO A 132 -11.83 8.13 -11.11
N THR A 133 -12.57 8.78 -12.00
CA THR A 133 -13.61 9.77 -11.64
C THR A 133 -14.87 9.14 -11.05
N ALA A 134 -15.09 7.85 -11.29
CA ALA A 134 -16.14 7.01 -10.72
C ALA A 134 -15.64 5.57 -10.56
N PRO A 135 -16.26 4.73 -9.71
CA PRO A 135 -15.82 3.36 -9.52
C PRO A 135 -15.78 2.54 -10.81
N VAL A 136 -14.76 1.69 -10.92
CA VAL A 136 -14.53 0.81 -12.08
C VAL A 136 -14.50 -0.66 -11.65
N THR A 137 -14.63 -1.55 -12.62
CA THR A 137 -14.32 -2.99 -12.51
C THR A 137 -13.21 -3.33 -13.51
N GLY A 138 -12.42 -4.37 -13.24
CA GLY A 138 -11.25 -4.72 -14.06
C GLY A 138 -9.98 -4.07 -13.51
N SER A 139 -8.90 -4.05 -14.27
CA SER A 139 -7.59 -3.58 -13.82
C SER A 139 -7.00 -2.55 -14.78
N PHE A 140 -6.37 -1.51 -14.24
CA PHE A 140 -5.58 -0.55 -15.01
C PHE A 140 -4.30 -1.19 -15.54
N LEU A 141 -3.76 -2.20 -14.84
CA LEU A 141 -2.50 -2.86 -15.21
C LEU A 141 -2.59 -3.69 -16.50
N ASP A 142 -3.78 -4.16 -16.87
CA ASP A 142 -4.02 -4.94 -18.09
C ASP A 142 -4.99 -4.25 -19.06
N GLY A 143 -5.38 -3.00 -18.77
CA GLY A 143 -6.27 -2.19 -19.60
C GLY A 143 -7.73 -2.68 -19.60
N THR A 144 -8.14 -3.51 -18.65
CA THR A 144 -9.53 -4.00 -18.54
C THR A 144 -10.42 -3.13 -17.67
N ALA A 145 -9.87 -2.09 -17.02
CA ALA A 145 -10.65 -1.16 -16.20
C ALA A 145 -11.76 -0.48 -17.01
N THR A 146 -13.01 -0.70 -16.61
CA THR A 146 -14.20 -0.06 -17.20
C THR A 146 -15.11 0.49 -16.12
N PRO A 147 -15.88 1.57 -16.37
CA PRO A 147 -16.89 2.05 -15.42
C PRO A 147 -17.78 0.91 -14.93
N ALA A 148 -18.05 0.86 -13.62
CA ALA A 148 -18.85 -0.20 -13.00
C ALA A 148 -20.38 -0.04 -13.22
N GLY A 149 -20.79 0.80 -14.18
CA GLY A 149 -22.18 1.24 -14.42
C GLY A 149 -22.77 0.71 -15.72
#